data_AF-A0A6P0MSM4-F1
#
_entry.id   AF-A0A6P0MSM4-F1
#
_cell.length_a   1.000
_cell.length_b   1.000
_cell.length_c   1.000
_cell.angle_alpha   90.00
_cell.angle_beta   90.00
_cell.angle_gamma   90.00
#
_symmetry.space_group_name_H-M   'P 1'
#
loop_
_entity.id
_entity.type
_entity.pdbx_description
1 polymer ?
#
loop_
_entity_poly.entity_id
_entity_poly.type
_entity_poly.pdbx_seq_one_letter_code
_entity_poly.pdbx_strand_id
1 'polypeptide(L)'
;MAHRNSPLNYTSADLEKAALNRFRSRVVGLPQQCRVCRELWDRSTVLCLDFADCPDSLETSMSQFFPLLLAAHDLGLADSLLFKMDHRVMGWTTMAPNT
;
A
#
# COMPACT_ATOMS: atom_id res chain seq x y z
N MET A 1 -21.85 -2.80 35.94
CA MET A 1 -21.61 -2.35 34.55
C MET A 1 -20.91 -3.50 33.82
N ALA A 2 -21.63 -4.25 32.99
CA ALA A 2 -21.05 -5.36 32.25
C ALA A 2 -20.33 -4.81 31.01
N HIS A 3 -19.01 -4.97 30.94
CA HIS A 3 -18.26 -4.73 29.71
C HIS A 3 -18.76 -5.72 28.66
N ARG A 4 -19.53 -5.19 27.71
CA ARG A 4 -20.07 -5.92 26.58
C ARG A 4 -18.93 -6.17 25.59
N ASN A 5 -18.12 -7.19 25.88
CA ASN A 5 -17.15 -7.75 24.93
C ASN A 5 -17.94 -8.54 23.88
N SER A 6 -18.65 -7.82 23.01
CA SER A 6 -19.12 -8.42 21.76
C SER A 6 -17.88 -8.79 20.95
N PRO A 7 -17.77 -10.02 20.40
CA PRO A 7 -16.69 -10.33 19.48
C PRO A 7 -16.75 -9.33 18.34
N LEU A 8 -15.66 -8.59 18.13
CA LEU A 8 -15.56 -7.65 17.03
C LEU A 8 -15.63 -8.45 15.73
N ASN A 9 -16.74 -8.32 15.01
CA ASN A 9 -16.96 -9.00 13.74
C ASN A 9 -16.26 -8.22 12.62
N TYR A 10 -14.93 -8.27 12.59
CA TYR A 10 -14.15 -7.70 11.50
C TYR A 10 -14.02 -8.72 10.37
N THR A 11 -14.41 -8.34 9.16
CA THR A 11 -14.15 -9.14 7.96
C THR A 11 -12.70 -8.96 7.51
N SER A 12 -12.21 -9.87 6.66
CA SER A 12 -10.91 -9.68 5.99
C SER A 12 -10.84 -8.37 5.22
N ALA A 13 -11.97 -7.89 4.68
CA ALA A 13 -12.03 -6.62 3.95
C ALA A 13 -11.89 -5.41 4.90
N ASP A 14 -12.43 -5.48 6.11
CA ASP A 14 -12.27 -4.43 7.12
C ASP A 14 -10.81 -4.33 7.57
N LEU A 15 -10.15 -5.47 7.75
CA LEU A 15 -8.73 -5.52 8.11
C LEU A 15 -7.85 -4.98 6.99
N GLU A 16 -8.12 -5.36 5.73
CA GLU A 16 -7.41 -4.82 4.57
C GLU A 16 -7.55 -3.29 4.49
N LYS A 17 -8.79 -2.80 4.60
CA LYS A 17 -9.07 -1.36 4.59
C LYS A 17 -8.34 -0.63 5.71
N ALA A 18 -8.35 -1.18 6.92
CA ALA A 18 -7.64 -0.59 8.06
C ALA A 18 -6.11 -0.55 7.83
N ALA A 19 -5.54 -1.62 7.29
CA ALA A 19 -4.11 -1.71 6.96
C ALA A 19 -3.70 -0.67 5.91
N LEU A 20 -4.47 -0.55 4.81
CA LEU A 20 -4.22 0.43 3.75
C LEU A 20 -4.43 1.87 4.22
N ASN A 21 -5.42 2.11 5.08
CA ASN A 21 -5.62 3.43 5.70
C ASN A 21 -4.43 3.82 6.59
N ARG A 22 -3.87 2.87 7.34
CA ARG A 22 -2.69 3.10 8.16
C ARG A 22 -1.43 3.37 7.33
N PHE A 23 -1.30 2.71 6.18
CA PHE A 23 -0.25 3.04 5.21
C PHE A 23 -0.39 4.49 4.74
N ARG A 24 -1.57 4.87 4.26
CA ARG A 24 -1.86 6.25 3.81
C ARG A 24 -1.61 7.31 4.87
N SER A 25 -1.91 7.03 6.13
CA SER A 25 -1.67 8.01 7.20
C SER A 25 -0.19 8.16 7.57
N ARG A 26 0.65 7.19 7.20
CA ARG A 26 2.10 7.21 7.46
C ARG A 26 2.90 7.86 6.33
N VAL A 27 2.43 7.75 5.09
CA VAL A 27 3.13 8.30 3.93
C VAL A 27 2.68 9.73 3.62
N VAL A 28 3.64 10.61 3.38
CA VAL A 28 3.38 11.98 2.90
C VAL A 28 3.49 11.97 1.38
N GLY A 29 2.59 12.68 0.69
CA GLY A 29 2.68 12.90 -0.75
C GLY A 29 1.94 11.90 -1.63
N LEU A 30 1.35 10.82 -1.07
CA LEU A 30 0.46 9.94 -1.84
C LEU A 30 -0.93 10.58 -1.99
N PRO A 31 -1.41 10.85 -3.21
CA PRO A 31 -2.72 11.46 -3.41
C PRO A 31 -3.84 10.60 -2.86
N GLN A 32 -4.91 11.23 -2.37
CA GLN A 32 -6.10 10.51 -1.90
C GLN A 32 -6.77 9.71 -3.02
N GLN A 33 -6.64 10.19 -4.26
CA GLN A 33 -7.19 9.57 -5.46
C GLN A 33 -6.39 8.34 -5.91
N CYS A 34 -5.09 8.24 -5.58
CA CYS A 34 -4.27 7.09 -5.96
C CYS A 34 -4.83 5.84 -5.32
N ARG A 35 -5.21 4.81 -6.08
CA ARG A 35 -5.75 3.58 -5.50
C ARG A 35 -4.62 2.74 -4.93
N VAL A 36 -4.82 2.20 -3.73
CA VAL A 36 -3.85 1.34 -3.06
C VAL A 36 -4.48 -0.01 -2.84
N CYS A 37 -3.79 -1.08 -3.21
CA CYS A 37 -4.21 -2.45 -2.94
C CYS A 37 -3.00 -3.36 -2.79
N ARG A 38 -3.20 -4.53 -2.18
CA ARG A 38 -2.18 -5.58 -2.15
C ARG A 38 -2.49 -6.64 -3.20
N GLU A 39 -1.47 -7.01 -3.98
CA GLU A 39 -1.52 -8.11 -4.92
C GLU A 39 -0.58 -9.23 -4.46
N LEU A 40 -0.97 -10.49 -4.67
CA LEU A 40 -0.12 -11.65 -4.44
C LEU A 40 0.55 -12.04 -5.75
N TRP A 41 1.88 -11.99 -5.77
CA TRP A 41 2.71 -12.37 -6.90
C TRP A 41 3.57 -13.56 -6.48
N ASP A 42 3.18 -14.76 -6.92
CA ASP A 42 3.74 -16.05 -6.49
C ASP A 42 3.79 -16.22 -4.95
N ARG A 43 4.95 -15.95 -4.36
CA ARG A 43 5.22 -16.07 -2.91
C ARG A 43 5.43 -14.73 -2.20
N SER A 44 5.25 -13.63 -2.93
CA SER A 44 5.48 -12.28 -2.41
C SER A 44 4.19 -11.46 -2.44
N THR A 45 4.05 -10.58 -1.46
CA THR A 45 3.00 -9.55 -1.48
C THR A 45 3.59 -8.28 -2.06
N VAL A 46 2.89 -7.68 -3.01
CA VAL A 46 3.27 -6.41 -3.64
C VAL A 46 2.20 -5.37 -3.31
N LEU A 47 2.62 -4.20 -2.84
CA LEU A 47 1.71 -3.08 -2.64
C LEU A 47 1.61 -2.29 -3.95
N CYS A 48 0.44 -2.34 -4.56
CA CYS A 48 0.13 -1.65 -5.79
C CYS A 48 -0.37 -0.22 -5.49
N LEU A 49 0.24 0.74 -6.17
CA LEU A 49 -0.13 2.16 -6.20
C LEU A 49 -0.59 2.50 -7.62
N ASP A 50 -1.89 2.63 -7.82
CA ASP A 50 -2.50 2.92 -9.12
C ASP A 50 -2.88 4.40 -9.23
N PHE A 51 -2.29 5.07 -10.22
CA PHE A 51 -2.39 6.49 -10.47
C PHE A 51 -3.41 6.83 -11.58
N ALA A 52 -4.27 5.91 -11.98
CA ALA A 52 -5.30 6.16 -13.01
C ALA A 52 -6.13 7.44 -12.73
N ASP A 53 -6.48 7.68 -11.46
CA ASP A 53 -7.27 8.84 -11.02
C ASP A 53 -6.40 10.07 -10.64
N CYS A 54 -5.07 9.99 -10.75
CA CYS A 54 -4.13 11.08 -10.43
C CYS A 54 -2.78 10.95 -11.19
N PRO A 55 -2.80 10.92 -12.54
CA PRO A 55 -1.62 10.59 -13.34
C PRO A 55 -0.44 11.55 -13.11
N ASP A 56 -0.71 12.84 -12.88
CA ASP A 56 0.30 13.88 -12.67
C ASP A 56 1.16 13.66 -11.40
N SER A 57 0.70 12.81 -10.48
CA SER A 57 1.41 12.51 -9.23
C SER A 57 2.34 11.28 -9.32
N LEU A 58 2.31 10.56 -10.45
CA LEU A 58 3.09 9.33 -10.64
C LEU A 58 4.59 9.61 -10.54
N GLU A 59 5.10 10.57 -11.32
CA GLU A 59 6.53 10.86 -11.40
C GLU A 59 7.09 11.28 -10.04
N THR A 60 6.38 12.16 -9.33
CA THR A 60 6.72 12.56 -7.96
C THR A 60 6.76 11.36 -7.02
N SER A 61 5.74 10.50 -7.06
CA SER A 61 5.66 9.31 -6.19
C SER A 61 6.77 8.29 -6.50
N MET A 62 7.13 8.12 -7.78
CA MET A 62 8.25 7.28 -8.20
C MET A 62 9.58 7.87 -7.77
N SER A 63 9.78 9.19 -7.85
CA SER A 63 11.03 9.82 -7.36
C SER A 63 11.18 9.72 -5.84
N GLN A 64 10.06 9.64 -5.12
CA GLN A 64 9.98 9.52 -3.67
C GLN A 64 9.58 8.09 -3.24
N PHE A 65 9.97 7.07 -4.01
CA PHE A 65 9.54 5.70 -3.74
C PHE A 65 10.06 5.16 -2.39
N PHE A 66 11.21 5.62 -1.91
CA PHE A 66 11.86 5.02 -0.75
C PHE A 66 11.05 5.18 0.55
N PRO A 67 10.54 6.39 0.92
CA PRO A 67 9.60 6.53 2.03
C PRO A 67 8.33 5.67 1.90
N LEU A 68 7.79 5.53 0.67
CA LEU A 68 6.62 4.68 0.42
C LEU A 68 6.96 3.21 0.69
N LEU A 69 8.10 2.74 0.20
CA LEU A 69 8.54 1.35 0.33
C LEU A 69 8.85 1.01 1.78
N LEU A 70 9.55 1.91 2.50
CA LEU A 70 9.85 1.75 3.91
C LEU A 70 8.58 1.69 4.77
N ALA A 71 7.59 2.54 4.50
CA ALA A 71 6.32 2.49 5.22
C ALA A 71 5.54 1.19 4.95
N ALA A 72 5.57 0.66 3.73
CA ALA A 72 4.95 -0.61 3.38
C ALA A 72 5.63 -1.79 4.13
N HIS A 73 6.96 -1.79 4.16
CA HIS A 73 7.78 -2.77 4.87
C HIS A 73 7.54 -2.73 6.39
N ASP A 74 7.66 -1.56 7.01
CA ASP A 74 7.47 -1.36 8.46
C ASP A 74 6.09 -1.79 8.96
N LEU A 75 5.07 -1.64 8.11
CA LEU A 75 3.69 -2.04 8.42
C LEU A 75 3.43 -3.52 8.12
N GLY A 76 4.42 -4.26 7.59
CA GLY A 76 4.29 -5.67 7.20
C GLY A 76 3.33 -5.88 6.03
N LEU A 77 3.16 -4.88 5.16
CA LEU A 77 2.20 -4.94 4.05
C LEU A 77 2.81 -5.60 2.82
N ALA A 78 4.03 -5.20 2.46
CA ALA A 78 4.76 -5.69 1.31
C ALA A 78 6.24 -5.26 1.39
N ASP A 79 7.11 -6.04 0.77
CA ASP A 79 8.53 -5.70 0.55
C ASP A 79 8.77 -5.10 -0.85
N SER A 80 7.69 -4.92 -1.63
CA SER A 80 7.75 -4.40 -2.98
C SER A 80 6.60 -3.43 -3.24
N LEU A 81 6.89 -2.39 -4.01
CA LEU A 81 5.90 -1.48 -4.57
C LEU A 81 5.78 -1.68 -6.08
N LEU A 82 4.55 -1.60 -6.56
CA LEU A 82 4.22 -1.58 -7.98
C LEU A 82 3.51 -0.28 -8.30
N PHE A 83 4.04 0.49 -9.24
CA PHE A 83 3.41 1.70 -9.76
C PHE A 83 2.62 1.34 -11.01
N LYS A 84 1.32 1.63 -11.02
CA LYS A 84 0.41 1.37 -12.14
C LYS A 84 -0.28 2.63 -12.61
N MET A 85 -0.75 2.56 -13.85
CA MET A 85 -1.77 3.43 -14.39
C MET A 85 -2.82 2.53 -15.03
N ASP A 86 -3.86 2.22 -14.26
CA ASP A 86 -4.89 1.23 -14.60
C ASP A 86 -4.26 -0.15 -14.89
N HIS A 87 -4.41 -0.69 -16.10
CA HIS A 87 -3.86 -1.98 -16.48
C HIS A 87 -2.38 -1.95 -16.87
N ARG A 88 -1.72 -0.79 -16.84
CA ARG A 88 -0.32 -0.62 -17.25
C ARG A 88 0.62 -0.58 -16.05
N VAL A 89 1.66 -1.40 -16.09
CA VAL A 89 2.78 -1.32 -15.14
C VAL A 89 3.72 -0.21 -15.57
N MET A 90 3.95 0.76 -14.69
CA MET A 90 4.81 1.91 -14.94
C MET A 90 6.20 1.75 -14.32
N GLY A 91 6.29 0.97 -13.24
CA GLY A 91 7.56 0.68 -12.58
C GLY A 91 7.35 -0.18 -11.34
N TRP A 92 8.44 -0.72 -10.81
CA TRP A 92 8.44 -1.51 -9.58
C TRP A 92 9.75 -1.32 -8.83
N THR A 93 9.69 -1.51 -7.52
CA THR A 93 10.85 -1.44 -6.63
C THR A 93 10.66 -2.42 -5.48
N THR A 94 11.75 -2.93 -4.93
CA THR A 94 11.73 -3.92 -3.85
C THR A 94 12.80 -3.58 -2.81
N MET A 95 12.55 -3.95 -1.56
CA MET A 95 13.54 -3.86 -0.50
C MET A 95 14.76 -4.70 -0.90
N ALA A 96 15.94 -4.11 -0.82
CA ALA A 96 17.16 -4.87 -1.02
C ALA A 96 17.22 -5.99 0.05
N PRO A 97 17.62 -7.22 -0.32
CA PRO A 97 17.86 -8.25 0.69
C PRO A 97 18.99 -7.77 1.61
N ASN A 98 18.75 -7.86 2.92
CA ASN A 98 19.81 -7.67 3.92
C ASN A 98 20.86 -8.75 3.65
N THR A 99 21.98 -8.36 3.02
CA THR A 99 23.11 -9.23 2.68
C THR A 99 24.12 -9.26 3.80
#